data_AF-A0A2S2PFR9-F1
#
_entry.id   AF-A0A2S2PFR9-F1
#
_cell.length_a   1.000
_cell.length_b   1.000
_cell.length_c   1.000
_cell.angle_alpha   90.00
_cell.angle_beta   90.00
_cell.angle_gamma   90.00
#
_symmetry.space_group_name_H-M   'P 1'
#
loop_
_entity.id
_entity.type
_entity.pdbx_description
1 polymer ?
#
loop_
_entity_poly.entity_id
_entity_poly.type
_entity_poly.pdbx_seq_one_letter_code
_entity_poly.pdbx_strand_id
1 'polypeptide(L)'
;IGTSINLHTNMFNAITRATMYFFNTNSSGRILNRFTKDIGAIDEMITVPSLDFIYNSLSLMGIIAVVGIVNVYLLIPTFFIGVLFYYTVVYYLSTSRSIKRLEGVSRSPVLGYMNASLQGLSTIRAFEAEEVLSLEFDDHQDLHSSAWYIFISSTEALGFALDIICLIYMSILTFSFLVIENDIFGGDVGLVITQAISLTGSLQWGIRQFAQLDNQMTSVERVLEYTNVPQEAALESSEDKKPPKEWPDKGQIVFDNFYLRYSLDTAYVLKNLNIQIQAMEKIGIVGRTGAGKSSLIGALFR
;
A
#
# COMPACT_ATOMS: atom_id res chain seq x y z
N ILE A 1 15.23 -5.18 -5.02
CA ILE A 1 16.24 -5.61 -4.02
C ILE A 1 16.87 -4.42 -3.28
N GLY A 2 17.72 -3.58 -3.90
CA GLY A 2 18.38 -2.47 -3.16
C GLY A 2 17.42 -1.47 -2.49
N THR A 3 16.36 -1.07 -3.21
CA THR A 3 15.33 -0.17 -2.66
C THR A 3 14.54 -0.78 -1.51
N SER A 4 14.16 -2.06 -1.62
CA SER A 4 13.44 -2.75 -0.53
C SER A 4 14.29 -2.91 0.72
N ILE A 5 15.57 -3.29 0.58
CA ILE A 5 16.51 -3.38 1.70
C ILE A 5 16.62 -2.03 2.41
N ASN A 6 16.76 -0.93 1.64
CA ASN A 6 16.83 0.41 2.22
C ASN A 6 15.54 0.79 2.94
N LEU A 7 14.37 0.51 2.35
CA LEU A 7 13.06 0.77 2.97
C LEU A 7 12.87 -0.05 4.24
N HIS A 8 13.20 -1.34 4.21
CA HIS A 8 13.17 -2.23 5.36
C HIS A 8 14.08 -1.72 6.48
N THR A 9 15.34 -1.39 6.18
CA THR A 9 16.30 -0.88 7.16
C THR A 9 15.86 0.46 7.75
N ASN A 10 15.36 1.36 6.93
CA ASN A 10 14.84 2.65 7.40
C ASN A 10 13.62 2.46 8.30
N MET A 11 12.69 1.60 7.91
CA MET A 11 11.51 1.26 8.71
C MET A 11 11.91 0.60 10.04
N PHE A 12 12.86 -0.34 10.01
CA PHE A 12 13.39 -0.99 11.21
C PHE A 12 14.03 0.02 12.17
N ASN A 13 14.90 0.89 11.66
CA ASN A 13 15.55 1.93 12.46
C ASN A 13 14.54 2.92 13.05
N ALA A 14 13.52 3.30 12.28
CA ALA A 14 12.47 4.21 12.75
C ALA A 14 11.60 3.55 13.84
N ILE A 15 11.23 2.28 13.69
CA ILE A 15 10.37 1.58 14.66
C ILE A 15 11.12 1.26 15.95
N THR A 16 12.38 0.84 15.88
CA THR A 16 13.21 0.57 17.08
C THR A 16 13.42 1.81 17.95
N ARG A 17 13.30 3.01 17.36
CA ARG A 17 13.37 4.30 18.04
C ARG A 17 12.00 4.98 18.20
N ALA A 18 10.90 4.30 17.90
CA ALA A 18 9.57 4.87 18.00
C ALA A 18 9.15 5.02 19.47
N THR A 19 8.36 6.05 19.76
CA THR A 19 7.82 6.27 21.11
C THR A 19 6.99 5.10 21.63
N MET A 20 7.03 4.84 22.94
CA MET A 20 6.12 3.86 23.58
C MET A 20 4.63 4.11 23.29
N TYR A 21 4.23 5.37 23.06
CA TYR A 21 2.87 5.70 22.63
C TYR A 21 2.49 5.02 21.31
N PHE A 22 3.41 4.95 20.34
CA PHE A 22 3.19 4.27 19.06
C PHE A 22 2.88 2.77 19.26
N PHE A 23 3.64 2.09 20.11
CA PHE A 23 3.42 0.67 20.41
C PHE A 23 2.14 0.39 21.21
N ASN A 24 1.72 1.33 22.05
CA ASN A 24 0.46 1.21 22.79
C ASN A 24 -0.77 1.45 21.90
N THR A 25 -0.63 2.24 20.83
CA THR A 25 -1.73 2.58 19.90
C THR A 25 -1.78 1.68 18.67
N ASN A 26 -0.71 0.97 18.36
CA ASN A 26 -0.63 0.06 17.21
C ASN A 26 -0.40 -1.37 17.67
N SER A 27 -1.23 -2.29 17.18
CA SER A 27 -1.08 -3.71 17.53
C SER A 27 0.20 -4.30 16.92
N SER A 28 0.80 -5.25 17.64
CA SER A 28 1.96 -6.00 17.15
C SER A 28 1.70 -6.69 15.80
N GLY A 29 0.48 -7.21 15.59
CA GLY A 29 0.08 -7.81 14.32
C GLY A 29 0.06 -6.81 13.16
N ARG A 30 -0.33 -5.55 13.39
CA ARG A 30 -0.29 -4.50 12.36
C ARG A 30 1.15 -4.19 11.96
N ILE A 31 2.05 -4.06 12.94
CA ILE A 31 3.48 -3.81 12.71
C ILE A 31 4.11 -4.99 11.95
N LEU A 32 3.83 -6.22 12.37
CA LEU A 32 4.32 -7.43 11.71
C LEU A 32 3.88 -7.50 10.25
N ASN A 33 2.60 -7.19 9.96
CA ASN A 33 2.09 -7.16 8.58
C ASN A 33 2.83 -6.17 7.68
N ARG A 34 3.37 -5.06 8.22
CA ARG A 34 4.21 -4.14 7.44
C ARG A 34 5.52 -4.81 7.02
N PHE A 35 6.20 -5.44 7.98
CA PHE A 35 7.48 -6.13 7.73
C PHE A 35 7.36 -7.37 6.85
N THR A 36 6.22 -8.06 6.88
CA THR A 36 6.04 -9.30 6.12
C THR A 36 5.33 -9.03 4.80
N LYS A 37 4.06 -8.64 4.84
CA LYS A 37 3.20 -8.54 3.66
C LYS A 37 3.52 -7.34 2.80
N ASP A 38 3.68 -6.15 3.39
CA ASP A 38 3.90 -4.93 2.61
C ASP A 38 5.34 -4.89 2.04
N ILE A 39 6.38 -5.24 2.83
CA ILE A 39 7.74 -5.39 2.29
C ILE A 39 7.81 -6.53 1.24
N GLY A 40 7.17 -7.67 1.48
CA GLY A 40 7.12 -8.76 0.51
C GLY A 40 6.47 -8.35 -0.83
N ALA A 41 5.40 -7.54 -0.77
CA ALA A 41 4.80 -6.96 -1.97
C ALA A 41 5.77 -6.02 -2.71
N ILE A 42 6.54 -5.21 -1.98
CA ILE A 42 7.55 -4.32 -2.57
C ILE A 42 8.67 -5.11 -3.26
N ASP A 43 9.10 -6.23 -2.68
CA ASP A 43 10.15 -7.06 -3.25
C ASP A 43 9.70 -7.83 -4.49
N GLU A 44 8.59 -8.55 -4.38
CA GLU A 44 8.18 -9.52 -5.40
C GLU A 44 7.13 -8.95 -6.37
N MET A 45 6.17 -8.17 -5.87
CA MET A 45 4.98 -7.78 -6.63
C MET A 45 5.13 -6.45 -7.39
N ILE A 46 6.07 -5.58 -7.03
CA ILE A 46 6.33 -4.32 -7.75
C ILE A 46 7.33 -4.51 -8.89
N THR A 47 8.35 -5.34 -8.68
CA THR A 47 9.50 -5.44 -9.59
C THR A 47 9.08 -5.81 -11.01
N VAL A 48 8.33 -6.90 -11.20
CA VAL A 48 7.94 -7.37 -12.54
C VAL A 48 7.01 -6.37 -13.25
N PRO A 49 5.88 -5.90 -12.65
CA PRO A 49 5.03 -4.91 -13.31
C PRO A 49 5.75 -3.60 -13.66
N SER A 50 6.72 -3.17 -12.84
CA SER A 50 7.50 -1.96 -13.12
C SER A 50 8.40 -2.10 -14.35
N LEU A 51 9.08 -3.25 -14.50
CA LEU A 51 9.90 -3.54 -15.67
C LEU A 51 9.05 -3.65 -16.93
N ASP A 52 7.94 -4.36 -16.85
CA ASP A 52 7.01 -4.49 -17.97
C ASP A 52 6.41 -3.14 -18.36
N PHE A 53 6.03 -2.31 -17.38
CA PHE A 53 5.51 -0.97 -17.66
C PHE A 53 6.54 -0.09 -18.38
N ILE A 54 7.81 -0.12 -17.93
CA ILE A 54 8.91 0.58 -18.58
C ILE A 54 9.11 0.05 -20.01
N TYR A 55 9.20 -1.28 -20.18
CA TYR A 55 9.36 -1.90 -21.49
C TYR A 55 8.23 -1.52 -22.45
N ASN A 56 6.97 -1.59 -22.02
CA ASN A 56 5.83 -1.22 -22.86
C ASN A 56 5.80 0.27 -23.17
N SER A 57 6.20 1.13 -22.23
CA SER A 57 6.30 2.58 -22.47
C SER A 57 7.36 2.91 -23.50
N LEU A 58 8.55 2.31 -23.41
CA LEU A 58 9.61 2.47 -24.42
C LEU A 58 9.21 1.89 -25.78
N SER A 59 8.59 0.72 -25.79
CA SER A 59 8.10 0.08 -27.02
C SER A 59 7.09 0.96 -27.74
N LEU A 60 6.13 1.54 -27.01
CA LEU A 60 5.15 2.47 -27.56
C LEU A 60 5.80 3.73 -28.15
N MET A 61 6.78 4.32 -27.45
CA MET A 61 7.56 5.44 -28.00
C MET A 61 8.31 5.05 -29.28
N GLY A 62 8.88 3.84 -29.32
CA GLY A 62 9.56 3.29 -30.49
C GLY A 62 8.62 3.11 -31.68
N ILE A 63 7.42 2.57 -31.46
CA ILE A 63 6.40 2.38 -32.51
C ILE A 63 5.98 3.73 -33.09
N ILE A 64 5.72 4.73 -32.24
CA ILE A 64 5.35 6.09 -32.71
C ILE A 64 6.50 6.71 -33.52
N ALA A 65 7.76 6.52 -33.08
CA ALA A 65 8.92 7.00 -33.82
C ALA A 65 9.05 6.34 -35.20
N VAL A 66 8.87 5.02 -35.29
CA VAL A 66 8.90 4.29 -36.57
C VAL A 66 7.81 4.78 -37.52
N VAL A 67 6.57 4.95 -37.03
CA VAL A 67 5.46 5.48 -37.84
C VAL A 67 5.80 6.88 -38.37
N GLY A 68 6.37 7.74 -37.53
CA GLY A 68 6.79 9.10 -37.92
C GLY A 68 7.93 9.14 -38.94
N ILE A 69 8.89 8.21 -38.85
CA ILE A 69 10.01 8.09 -39.80
C ILE A 69 9.49 7.61 -41.17
N VAL A 70 8.59 6.63 -41.20
CA VAL A 70 8.05 6.08 -42.45
C VAL A 70 7.19 7.12 -43.17
N ASN A 71 6.27 7.76 -42.45
CA ASN A 71 5.46 8.83 -43.03
C ASN A 71 4.89 9.75 -41.93
N VAL A 72 5.35 11.00 -41.93
CA VAL A 72 4.91 12.04 -40.98
C VAL A 72 3.39 12.27 -41.02
N TYR A 73 2.72 12.09 -42.16
CA TYR A 73 1.26 12.25 -42.26
C TYR A 73 0.49 11.20 -41.46
N LEU A 74 1.07 10.02 -41.23
CA LEU A 74 0.46 8.97 -40.40
C LEU A 74 0.43 9.34 -38.90
N LEU A 75 1.23 10.31 -38.46
CA LEU A 75 1.16 10.79 -37.07
C LEU A 75 -0.18 11.48 -36.75
N ILE A 76 -0.88 12.02 -37.76
CA ILE A 76 -2.18 12.66 -37.59
C ILE A 76 -3.22 11.65 -37.08
N PRO A 77 -3.52 10.54 -37.78
CA PRO A 77 -4.44 9.53 -37.26
C PRO A 77 -3.94 8.86 -35.98
N THR A 78 -2.62 8.65 -35.83
CA THR A 78 -2.03 8.13 -34.58
C THR A 78 -2.34 9.04 -33.39
N PHE A 79 -2.28 10.37 -33.57
CA PHE A 79 -2.60 11.33 -32.51
C PHE A 79 -4.08 11.25 -32.09
N PHE A 80 -5.01 11.29 -33.05
CA PHE A 80 -6.44 11.23 -32.74
C PHE A 80 -6.85 9.92 -32.07
N ILE A 81 -6.32 8.79 -32.56
CA ILE A 81 -6.53 7.49 -31.91
C ILE A 81 -5.90 7.46 -30.53
N GLY A 82 -4.69 8.01 -30.35
CA GLY A 82 -4.03 8.11 -29.06
C GLY A 82 -4.84 8.90 -28.03
N VAL A 83 -5.48 10.00 -28.44
CA VAL A 83 -6.38 10.78 -27.59
C VAL A 83 -7.61 9.96 -27.18
N LEU A 84 -8.26 9.29 -28.13
CA LEU A 84 -9.40 8.40 -27.85
C LEU A 84 -9.02 7.27 -26.89
N PHE A 85 -7.83 6.69 -27.11
CA PHE A 85 -7.26 5.64 -26.27
C PHE A 85 -7.06 6.14 -24.84
N TYR A 86 -6.43 7.30 -24.67
CA TYR A 86 -6.20 7.94 -23.37
C TYR A 86 -7.50 8.16 -22.59
N TYR A 87 -8.53 8.72 -23.22
CA TYR A 87 -9.82 8.96 -22.54
C TYR A 87 -10.49 7.65 -22.11
N THR A 88 -10.46 6.62 -22.95
CA THR A 88 -11.00 5.29 -22.63
C THR A 88 -10.32 4.69 -21.41
N VAL A 89 -8.99 4.78 -21.34
CA VAL A 89 -8.19 4.27 -20.21
C VAL A 89 -8.45 5.06 -18.94
N VAL A 90 -8.44 6.40 -18.99
CA VAL A 90 -8.69 7.25 -17.82
C VAL A 90 -10.08 7.00 -17.23
N TYR A 91 -11.09 6.88 -18.10
CA TYR A 91 -12.45 6.53 -17.69
C TYR A 91 -12.47 5.19 -16.96
N TYR A 92 -11.89 4.14 -17.57
CA TYR A 92 -11.81 2.83 -16.95
C TYR A 92 -11.08 2.85 -15.60
N LEU A 93 -9.92 3.51 -15.49
CA LEU A 93 -9.17 3.58 -14.23
C LEU A 93 -9.98 4.21 -13.10
N SER A 94 -10.80 5.23 -13.41
CA SER A 94 -11.71 5.83 -12.43
C SER A 94 -12.77 4.83 -11.94
N THR A 95 -13.43 4.13 -12.88
CA THR A 95 -14.47 3.14 -12.55
C THR A 95 -13.88 1.92 -11.83
N SER A 96 -12.77 1.38 -12.32
CA SER A 96 -12.10 0.19 -11.81
C SER A 96 -11.64 0.39 -10.35
N ARG A 97 -11.10 1.56 -10.01
CA ARG A 97 -10.76 1.90 -8.61
C ARG A 97 -11.98 1.83 -7.67
N SER A 98 -13.14 2.33 -8.13
CA SER A 98 -14.37 2.30 -7.35
C SER A 98 -14.90 0.88 -7.14
N ILE A 99 -14.87 0.05 -8.20
CA ILE A 99 -15.23 -1.37 -8.13
C ILE A 99 -14.27 -2.13 -7.22
N LYS A 100 -12.97 -1.87 -7.34
CA LYS A 100 -11.94 -2.53 -6.51
C LYS A 100 -12.09 -2.18 -5.03
N ARG A 101 -12.48 -0.94 -4.72
CA ARG A 101 -12.84 -0.54 -3.35
C ARG A 101 -14.07 -1.30 -2.84
N LEU A 102 -15.10 -1.46 -3.68
CA LEU A 102 -16.29 -2.25 -3.31
C LEU A 102 -15.94 -3.70 -3.01
N GLU A 103 -15.12 -4.34 -3.85
CA GLU A 103 -14.62 -5.71 -3.61
C GLU A 103 -13.80 -5.81 -2.32
N GLY A 104 -12.93 -4.84 -2.06
CA GLY A 104 -12.15 -4.79 -0.82
C GLY A 104 -13.03 -4.71 0.43
N VAL A 105 -14.11 -3.93 0.39
CA VAL A 105 -15.06 -3.80 1.52
C VAL A 105 -15.90 -5.06 1.69
N SER A 106 -16.40 -5.67 0.61
CA SER A 106 -17.23 -6.88 0.68
C SER A 106 -16.44 -8.14 1.10
N ARG A 107 -15.11 -8.14 0.92
CA ARG A 107 -14.24 -9.24 1.38
C ARG A 107 -14.11 -9.34 2.90
N SER A 108 -14.16 -8.21 3.62
CA SER A 108 -13.91 -8.19 5.06
C SER A 108 -14.96 -8.97 5.88
N PRO A 109 -16.28 -8.83 5.62
CA PRO A 109 -17.30 -9.66 6.25
C PRO A 109 -17.05 -11.16 6.10
N VAL A 110 -16.75 -11.64 4.89
CA VAL A 110 -16.50 -13.07 4.63
C VAL A 110 -15.40 -13.64 5.55
N LEU A 111 -14.26 -12.95 5.65
CA LEU A 111 -13.15 -13.39 6.52
C LEU A 111 -13.49 -13.26 8.02
N GLY A 112 -14.20 -12.20 8.39
CA GLY A 112 -14.62 -11.96 9.78
C GLY A 112 -15.60 -13.02 10.26
N TYR A 113 -16.61 -13.32 9.43
CA TYR A 113 -17.64 -14.32 9.69
C TYR A 113 -17.03 -15.72 9.80
N MET A 114 -16.12 -16.09 8.88
CA MET A 114 -15.38 -17.35 8.95
C MET A 114 -14.59 -17.47 10.27
N ASN A 115 -13.88 -16.43 10.68
CA ASN A 115 -13.11 -16.45 11.93
C ASN A 115 -14.01 -16.56 13.17
N ALA A 116 -15.13 -15.84 13.20
CA ALA A 116 -16.12 -15.93 14.27
C ALA A 116 -16.74 -17.34 14.37
N SER A 117 -17.09 -17.94 13.24
CA SER A 117 -17.63 -19.32 13.19
C SER A 117 -16.61 -20.35 13.67
N LEU A 118 -15.33 -20.19 13.32
CA LEU A 118 -14.27 -21.08 13.81
C LEU A 118 -14.07 -20.98 15.33
N GLN A 119 -14.12 -19.77 15.89
CA GLN A 119 -13.99 -19.56 17.33
C GLN A 119 -15.23 -20.02 18.11
N GLY A 120 -16.43 -19.86 17.53
CA GLY A 120 -17.72 -20.20 18.12
C GLY A 120 -18.25 -21.60 17.77
N LEU A 121 -17.45 -22.46 17.12
CA LEU A 121 -17.93 -23.71 16.52
C LEU A 121 -18.67 -24.63 17.50
N SER A 122 -18.21 -24.71 18.75
CA SER A 122 -18.87 -25.52 19.79
C SER A 122 -20.25 -24.98 20.14
N THR A 123 -20.40 -23.66 20.24
CA THR A 123 -21.68 -22.99 20.50
C THR A 123 -22.63 -23.19 19.33
N ILE A 124 -22.15 -23.01 18.10
CA ILE A 124 -22.97 -23.21 16.88
C ILE A 124 -23.58 -24.61 16.86
N ARG A 125 -22.75 -25.63 17.08
CA ARG A 125 -23.20 -27.03 17.12
C ARG A 125 -24.12 -27.34 18.29
N ALA A 126 -23.89 -26.70 19.45
CA ALA A 126 -24.74 -26.90 20.62
C ALA A 126 -26.17 -26.33 20.42
N PHE A 127 -26.32 -25.33 19.56
CA PHE A 127 -27.60 -24.70 19.23
C PHE A 127 -28.17 -25.16 17.88
N GLU A 128 -27.51 -26.09 17.17
CA GLU A 128 -27.91 -26.58 15.84
C GLU A 128 -28.15 -25.44 14.82
N ALA A 129 -27.33 -24.39 14.89
CA ALA A 129 -27.48 -23.16 14.12
C ALA A 129 -26.66 -23.12 12.81
N GLU A 130 -26.11 -24.25 12.37
CA GLU A 130 -25.21 -24.34 11.21
C GLU A 130 -25.85 -23.80 9.92
N GLU A 131 -27.11 -24.18 9.64
CA GLU A 131 -27.80 -23.81 8.40
C GLU A 131 -28.03 -22.30 8.32
N VAL A 132 -28.48 -21.68 9.41
CA VAL A 132 -28.71 -20.23 9.49
C VAL A 132 -27.42 -19.45 9.24
N LEU A 133 -26.33 -19.86 9.87
CA LEU A 133 -25.03 -19.21 9.72
C LEU A 133 -24.40 -19.48 8.35
N SER A 134 -24.67 -20.64 7.75
CA SER A 134 -24.24 -20.95 6.37
C SER A 134 -24.93 -20.03 5.37
N LEU A 135 -26.23 -19.82 5.50
CA LEU A 135 -26.99 -18.91 4.62
C LEU A 135 -26.49 -17.47 4.74
N GLU A 136 -26.23 -16.99 5.96
CA GLU A 136 -25.70 -15.64 6.15
C GLU A 136 -24.25 -15.50 5.61
N PHE A 137 -23.45 -16.57 5.70
CA PHE A 137 -22.15 -16.62 5.05
C PHE A 137 -22.27 -16.56 3.52
N ASP A 138 -23.21 -17.32 2.94
CA ASP A 138 -23.47 -17.34 1.50
C ASP A 138 -23.90 -15.95 0.99
N ASP A 139 -24.74 -15.21 1.73
CA ASP A 139 -25.11 -13.82 1.38
C ASP A 139 -23.89 -12.89 1.33
N HIS A 140 -22.96 -13.02 2.28
CA HIS A 140 -21.70 -12.26 2.27
C HIS A 140 -20.79 -12.68 1.10
N GLN A 141 -20.72 -13.98 0.82
CA GLN A 141 -19.95 -14.55 -0.29
C GLN A 141 -20.50 -14.08 -1.64
N ASP A 142 -21.82 -14.02 -1.82
CA ASP A 142 -22.48 -13.57 -3.05
C ASP A 142 -22.23 -12.09 -3.31
N LEU A 143 -22.27 -11.26 -2.28
CA LEU A 143 -21.92 -9.84 -2.40
C LEU A 143 -20.43 -9.65 -2.77
N HIS A 144 -19.53 -10.46 -2.21
CA HIS A 144 -18.12 -10.43 -2.60
C HIS A 144 -17.91 -10.91 -4.03
N SER A 145 -18.53 -12.03 -4.39
CA SER A 145 -18.41 -12.66 -5.71
C SER A 145 -18.98 -11.79 -6.81
N SER A 146 -20.12 -11.12 -6.57
CA SER A 146 -20.70 -10.17 -7.53
C SER A 146 -19.81 -8.95 -7.74
N ALA A 147 -19.24 -8.36 -6.69
CA ALA A 147 -18.28 -7.27 -6.81
C ALA A 147 -17.01 -7.68 -7.57
N TRP A 148 -16.49 -8.88 -7.29
CA TRP A 148 -15.34 -9.44 -8.00
C TRP A 148 -15.64 -9.74 -9.47
N TYR A 149 -16.82 -10.27 -9.77
CA TYR A 149 -17.27 -10.51 -11.13
C TYR A 149 -17.35 -9.21 -11.93
N ILE A 150 -17.96 -8.15 -11.37
CA ILE A 150 -18.01 -6.82 -12.01
C ILE A 150 -16.59 -6.29 -12.30
N PHE A 151 -15.62 -6.52 -11.39
CA PHE A 151 -14.22 -6.14 -11.63
C PHE A 151 -13.63 -6.87 -12.85
N ILE A 152 -13.77 -8.20 -12.91
CA ILE A 152 -13.28 -9.01 -14.04
C ILE A 152 -13.97 -8.57 -15.33
N SER A 153 -15.31 -8.52 -15.35
CA SER A 153 -16.08 -8.14 -16.53
C SER A 153 -15.73 -6.73 -17.04
N SER A 154 -15.50 -5.77 -16.14
CA SER A 154 -15.07 -4.42 -16.53
C SER A 154 -13.67 -4.41 -17.16
N THR A 155 -12.77 -5.27 -16.68
CA THR A 155 -11.40 -5.40 -17.23
C THR A 155 -11.43 -5.99 -18.64
N GLU A 156 -12.28 -7.00 -18.85
CA GLU A 156 -12.47 -7.61 -20.17
C GLU A 156 -13.20 -6.68 -21.15
N ALA A 157 -14.20 -5.92 -20.67
CA ALA A 157 -14.88 -4.91 -21.47
C ALA A 157 -13.93 -3.80 -21.95
N LEU A 158 -12.98 -3.38 -21.11
CA LEU A 158 -11.91 -2.48 -21.53
C LEU A 158 -11.07 -3.12 -22.63
N GLY A 159 -10.59 -4.36 -22.41
CA GLY A 159 -9.78 -5.07 -23.41
C GLY A 159 -10.46 -5.07 -24.77
N PHE A 160 -11.71 -5.51 -24.80
CA PHE A 160 -12.54 -5.50 -26.01
C PHE A 160 -12.68 -4.11 -26.66
N ALA A 161 -12.92 -3.06 -25.86
CA ALA A 161 -13.01 -1.69 -26.37
C ALA A 161 -11.68 -1.22 -26.99
N LEU A 162 -10.54 -1.55 -26.38
CA LEU A 162 -9.22 -1.22 -26.89
C LEU A 162 -8.90 -1.99 -28.18
N ASP A 163 -9.32 -3.25 -28.30
CA ASP A 163 -9.17 -4.04 -29.52
C ASP A 163 -9.96 -3.43 -30.68
N ILE A 164 -11.17 -2.94 -30.43
CA ILE A 164 -11.96 -2.22 -31.45
C ILE A 164 -11.22 -0.94 -31.90
N ILE A 165 -10.69 -0.15 -30.97
CA ILE A 165 -9.93 1.06 -31.29
C ILE A 165 -8.70 0.72 -32.15
N CYS A 166 -7.99 -0.36 -31.79
CA CYS A 166 -6.82 -0.81 -32.55
C CYS A 166 -7.21 -1.31 -33.95
N LEU A 167 -8.32 -2.02 -34.09
CA LEU A 167 -8.84 -2.46 -35.39
C LEU A 167 -9.20 -1.26 -36.29
N ILE A 168 -9.82 -0.23 -35.73
CA ILE A 168 -10.09 1.04 -36.45
C ILE A 168 -8.78 1.70 -36.88
N TYR A 169 -7.80 1.79 -35.98
CA TYR A 169 -6.48 2.34 -36.27
C TYR A 169 -5.78 1.60 -37.41
N MET A 170 -5.73 0.27 -37.35
CA MET A 170 -5.17 -0.59 -38.39
C MET A 170 -5.85 -0.34 -39.74
N SER A 171 -7.19 -0.25 -39.75
CA SER A 171 -7.96 0.02 -40.96
C SER A 171 -7.57 1.38 -41.56
N ILE A 172 -7.49 2.43 -40.72
CA ILE A 172 -7.09 3.77 -41.16
C ILE A 172 -5.67 3.76 -41.75
N LEU A 173 -4.71 3.10 -41.08
CA LEU A 173 -3.35 3.00 -41.60
C LEU A 173 -3.31 2.30 -42.96
N THR A 174 -3.97 1.13 -43.08
CA THR A 174 -4.01 0.37 -44.34
C THR A 174 -4.65 1.16 -45.48
N PHE A 175 -5.77 1.85 -45.24
CA PHE A 175 -6.39 2.70 -46.26
C PHE A 175 -5.55 3.93 -46.58
N SER A 176 -4.86 4.51 -45.59
CA SER A 176 -3.97 5.66 -45.81
C SER A 176 -2.82 5.31 -46.76
N PHE A 177 -2.28 4.10 -46.70
CA PHE A 177 -1.25 3.64 -47.65
C PHE A 177 -1.76 3.43 -49.07
N LEU A 178 -3.06 3.19 -49.26
CA LEU A 178 -3.68 3.06 -50.59
C LEU A 178 -3.99 4.40 -51.25
N VAL A 179 -4.29 5.43 -50.44
CA VAL A 179 -4.71 6.76 -50.91
C VAL A 179 -3.52 7.71 -51.09
N ILE A 180 -2.49 7.55 -50.27
CA ILE A 180 -1.28 8.37 -50.38
C ILE A 180 -0.41 7.80 -51.50
N GLU A 181 -0.44 8.45 -52.68
CA GLU A 181 0.54 8.23 -53.74
C GLU A 181 1.93 8.62 -53.22
N ASN A 182 2.75 7.64 -52.85
CA ASN A 182 4.14 7.85 -52.50
C ASN A 182 4.98 6.63 -52.92
N ASP A 183 6.26 6.85 -53.24
CA ASP A 183 7.33 5.86 -53.42
C ASP A 183 7.68 5.11 -52.11
N ILE A 184 6.68 4.72 -51.32
CA ILE A 184 6.90 3.95 -50.09
C ILE A 184 7.21 2.51 -50.49
N PHE A 185 8.38 2.02 -50.07
CA PHE A 185 8.71 0.62 -50.28
C PHE A 185 7.72 -0.26 -49.53
N GLY A 186 7.23 -1.34 -50.17
CA GLY A 186 6.28 -2.26 -49.54
C GLY A 186 6.77 -2.84 -48.20
N GLY A 187 8.10 -2.88 -47.99
CA GLY A 187 8.71 -3.24 -46.71
C GLY A 187 8.36 -2.29 -45.57
N ASP A 188 8.31 -0.97 -45.82
CA ASP A 188 7.98 0.04 -44.80
C ASP A 188 6.50 -0.01 -44.41
N VAL A 189 5.63 -0.30 -45.37
CA VAL A 189 4.20 -0.55 -45.13
C VAL A 189 4.02 -1.78 -44.22
N GLY A 190 4.71 -2.87 -44.55
CA GLY A 190 4.70 -4.09 -43.73
C GLY A 190 5.23 -3.86 -42.32
N LEU A 191 6.28 -3.04 -42.19
CA LEU A 191 6.85 -2.64 -40.89
C LEU A 191 5.82 -1.88 -40.05
N VAL A 192 5.18 -0.84 -40.60
CA VAL A 192 4.18 -0.05 -39.88
C VAL A 192 2.98 -0.89 -39.44
N ILE A 193 2.46 -1.75 -40.34
CA ILE A 193 1.35 -2.65 -40.03
C ILE A 193 1.73 -3.62 -38.90
N THR A 194 2.91 -4.24 -38.97
CA THR A 194 3.37 -5.20 -37.95
C THR A 194 3.54 -4.51 -36.59
N GLN A 195 4.14 -3.32 -36.57
CA GLN A 195 4.32 -2.54 -35.34
C GLN A 195 2.98 -2.08 -34.74
N ALA A 196 2.02 -1.70 -35.57
CA ALA A 196 0.68 -1.33 -35.13
C ALA A 196 -0.12 -2.53 -34.58
N ILE A 197 0.08 -3.74 -35.11
CA ILE A 197 -0.48 -4.98 -34.53
C ILE A 197 0.13 -5.21 -33.14
N SER A 198 1.46 -5.12 -33.00
CA SER A 198 2.14 -5.28 -31.71
C SER A 198 1.64 -4.28 -30.66
N LEU A 199 1.30 -3.05 -31.07
CA LEU A 199 0.74 -2.03 -30.18
C LEU A 199 -0.54 -2.50 -29.48
N THR A 200 -1.39 -3.25 -30.17
CA THR A 200 -2.70 -3.73 -29.65
C THR A 200 -2.52 -4.56 -28.38
N GLY A 201 -1.67 -5.59 -28.45
CA GLY A 201 -1.41 -6.48 -27.31
C GLY A 201 -0.57 -5.81 -26.21
N SER A 202 0.46 -5.04 -26.60
CA SER A 202 1.35 -4.37 -25.65
C SER A 202 0.65 -3.29 -24.84
N LEU A 203 -0.30 -2.55 -25.44
CA LEU A 203 -1.05 -1.52 -24.73
C LEU A 203 -1.99 -2.09 -23.67
N GLN A 204 -2.76 -3.13 -24.02
CA GLN A 204 -3.63 -3.81 -23.05
C GLN A 204 -2.83 -4.38 -21.88
N TRP A 205 -1.71 -5.05 -22.19
CA TRP A 205 -0.79 -5.55 -21.18
C TRP A 205 -0.23 -4.41 -20.32
N GLY A 206 0.25 -3.33 -20.94
CA GLY A 206 0.79 -2.16 -20.26
C GLY A 206 -0.18 -1.52 -19.27
N ILE A 207 -1.46 -1.39 -19.63
CA ILE A 207 -2.50 -0.87 -18.72
C ILE A 207 -2.72 -1.80 -17.54
N ARG A 208 -2.76 -3.12 -17.77
CA ARG A 208 -2.87 -4.12 -16.69
C ARG A 208 -1.68 -4.03 -15.73
N GLN A 209 -0.47 -3.88 -16.25
CA GLN A 209 0.74 -3.72 -15.43
C GLN A 209 0.75 -2.40 -14.66
N PHE A 210 0.31 -1.30 -15.28
CA PHE A 210 0.15 -0.02 -14.60
C PHE A 210 -0.85 -0.12 -13.44
N ALA A 211 -2.00 -0.75 -13.65
CA ALA A 211 -3.00 -0.95 -12.60
C ALA A 211 -2.47 -1.84 -11.46
N GLN A 212 -1.68 -2.88 -11.77
CA GLN A 212 -1.02 -3.68 -10.73
C GLN A 212 -0.03 -2.84 -9.93
N LEU A 213 0.82 -2.06 -10.61
CA LEU A 213 1.79 -1.18 -9.97
C LEU A 213 1.11 -0.14 -9.05
N ASP A 214 0.06 0.53 -9.53
CA ASP A 214 -0.73 1.50 -8.75
C ASP A 214 -1.29 0.87 -7.46
N ASN A 215 -1.83 -0.34 -7.55
CA ASN A 215 -2.33 -1.06 -6.37
C ASN A 215 -1.22 -1.41 -5.36
N GLN A 216 -0.04 -1.84 -5.84
CA GLN A 216 1.07 -2.19 -4.95
C GLN A 216 1.76 -0.95 -4.34
N MET A 217 1.63 0.23 -4.94
CA MET A 217 2.15 1.47 -4.36
C MET A 217 1.51 1.83 -3.01
N THR A 218 0.29 1.37 -2.72
CA THR A 218 -0.32 1.52 -1.39
C THR A 218 0.53 0.83 -0.30
N SER A 219 1.18 -0.29 -0.61
CA SER A 219 2.10 -0.95 0.34
C SER A 219 3.37 -0.13 0.56
N VAL A 220 3.89 0.54 -0.48
CA VAL A 220 5.02 1.48 -0.37
C VAL A 220 4.65 2.66 0.54
N GLU A 221 3.49 3.29 0.32
CA GLU A 221 3.00 4.41 1.14
C GLU A 221 2.94 4.02 2.63
N ARG A 222 2.38 2.85 2.95
CA ARG A 222 2.28 2.35 4.33
C ARG A 222 3.65 2.08 4.97
N VAL A 223 4.61 1.59 4.20
CA VAL A 223 5.99 1.39 4.69
C VAL A 223 6.66 2.74 4.96
N LEU A 224 6.44 3.72 4.08
CA LEU A 224 6.96 5.08 4.24
C LEU A 224 6.35 5.80 5.45
N GLU A 225 5.07 5.60 5.75
CA GLU A 225 4.45 6.08 6.99
C GLU A 225 5.22 5.56 8.22
N TYR A 226 5.59 4.28 8.20
CA TYR A 226 6.30 3.64 9.31
C TYR A 226 7.77 4.09 9.43
N THR A 227 8.36 4.59 8.33
CA THR A 227 9.70 5.22 8.38
C THR A 227 9.69 6.60 9.04
N ASN A 228 8.52 7.25 9.14
CA ASN A 228 8.36 8.61 9.66
C ASN A 228 7.60 8.64 11.01
N VAL A 229 7.59 7.53 11.75
CA VAL A 229 6.90 7.45 13.04
C VAL A 229 7.56 8.37 14.08
N PRO A 230 6.78 8.90 15.06
CA PRO A 230 7.32 9.75 16.12
C PRO A 230 8.46 9.05 16.86
N GLN A 231 9.64 9.69 16.83
CA GLN A 231 10.86 9.17 17.41
C GLN A 231 10.99 9.58 18.88
N GLU A 232 11.55 8.70 19.70
CA GLU A 232 12.04 9.04 21.02
C GLU A 232 13.22 10.01 20.94
N ALA A 233 13.54 10.64 22.08
CA ALA A 233 14.69 11.51 22.19
C ALA A 233 15.98 10.80 21.74
N ALA A 234 17.01 11.58 21.40
CA ALA A 234 18.30 11.01 21.03
C ALA A 234 18.83 10.08 22.15
N LEU A 235 19.38 8.93 21.75
CA LEU A 235 19.97 7.94 22.68
C LEU A 235 21.09 8.55 23.51
N GLU A 236 21.86 9.46 22.90
CA GLU A 236 22.89 10.22 23.57
C GLU A 236 22.43 11.65 23.83
N SER A 237 22.71 12.11 25.05
CA SER A 237 22.60 13.53 25.39
C SER A 237 23.72 14.32 24.70
N SER A 238 23.49 15.61 24.47
CA SER A 238 24.56 16.54 24.03
C SER A 238 25.74 16.49 25.00
N GLU A 239 26.96 16.76 24.53
CA GLU A 239 28.18 16.67 25.36
C GLU A 239 28.07 17.51 26.64
N ASP A 240 27.45 18.68 26.52
CA ASP A 240 27.10 19.62 27.59
C ASP A 240 26.09 19.10 28.62
N LYS A 241 25.37 18.01 28.32
CA LYS A 241 24.37 17.39 29.21
C LYS A 241 24.72 15.95 29.62
N LYS A 242 25.89 15.45 29.23
CA LYS A 242 26.35 14.12 29.66
C LYS A 242 26.74 14.17 31.14
N PRO A 243 26.22 13.25 31.98
CA PRO A 243 26.64 13.19 33.37
C PRO A 243 28.11 12.74 33.49
N PRO A 244 28.76 12.98 34.65
CA PRO A 244 30.09 12.46 34.94
C PRO A 244 30.15 10.93 34.80
N LYS A 245 31.36 10.38 34.57
CA LYS A 245 31.54 8.93 34.39
C LYS A 245 31.19 8.12 35.63
N GLU A 246 31.28 8.73 36.80
CA GLU A 246 30.96 8.14 38.09
C GLU A 246 29.44 8.09 38.34
N TRP A 247 28.63 8.78 37.53
CA TRP A 247 27.17 8.75 37.68
C TRP A 247 26.58 7.38 37.31
N PRO A 248 25.63 6.84 38.10
CA PRO A 248 25.06 7.39 39.33
C PRO A 248 25.78 6.96 40.63
N ASP A 249 26.28 7.91 41.43
CA ASP A 249 27.04 7.63 42.68
C ASP A 249 26.17 7.30 43.92
N LYS A 250 25.12 8.08 44.16
CA LYS A 250 24.33 8.02 45.42
C LYS A 250 22.98 7.35 45.28
N GLY A 251 22.48 7.17 44.05
CA GLY A 251 21.17 6.56 43.77
C GLY A 251 19.97 7.28 44.42
N GLN A 252 20.12 8.55 44.80
CA GLN A 252 19.02 9.35 45.36
C GLN A 252 18.06 9.75 44.25
N ILE A 253 16.75 9.58 44.45
CA ILE A 253 15.71 9.90 43.47
C ILE A 253 14.77 10.95 44.07
N VAL A 254 14.56 12.05 43.34
CA VAL A 254 13.68 13.14 43.75
C VAL A 254 12.65 13.39 42.67
N PHE A 255 11.38 13.21 43.01
CA PHE A 255 10.25 13.73 42.24
C PHE A 255 9.88 15.09 42.83
N ASP A 256 9.96 16.14 42.02
CA ASP A 256 9.59 17.51 42.38
C ASP A 256 8.51 17.99 41.41
N ASN A 257 7.33 18.33 41.96
CA ASN A 257 6.16 18.78 41.20
C ASN A 257 5.88 17.93 39.94
N PHE A 258 6.01 16.61 40.05
CA PHE A 258 5.98 15.73 38.89
C PHE A 258 4.55 15.41 38.42
N TYR A 259 4.34 15.44 37.11
CA TYR A 259 3.08 15.11 36.45
C TYR A 259 3.32 14.14 35.30
N LEU A 260 2.44 13.14 35.15
CA LEU A 260 2.52 12.15 34.09
C LEU A 260 1.18 11.99 33.39
N ARG A 261 1.21 12.03 32.05
CA ARG A 261 0.09 11.65 31.17
C ARG A 261 0.64 10.88 29.98
N TYR A 262 -0.15 9.95 29.44
CA TYR A 262 0.25 9.12 28.30
C TYR A 262 -0.14 9.71 26.94
N SER A 263 -1.11 10.63 26.91
CA SER A 263 -1.50 11.39 25.72
C SER A 263 -1.78 12.85 26.12
N LEU A 264 -1.68 13.77 25.17
CA LEU A 264 -2.01 15.17 25.38
C LEU A 264 -3.50 15.37 25.72
N ASP A 265 -4.36 14.50 25.20
CA ASP A 265 -5.82 14.59 25.34
C ASP A 265 -6.35 13.90 26.60
N THR A 266 -5.49 13.19 27.34
CA THR A 266 -5.88 12.44 28.54
C THR A 266 -5.51 13.16 29.83
N ALA A 267 -6.31 12.93 30.87
CA ALA A 267 -6.03 13.47 32.19
C ALA A 267 -4.72 12.90 32.76
N TYR A 268 -4.03 13.70 33.56
CA TYR A 268 -2.84 13.27 34.27
C TYR A 268 -3.14 12.08 35.19
N VAL A 269 -2.34 11.03 35.05
CA VAL A 269 -2.38 9.81 35.88
C VAL A 269 -1.67 10.06 37.21
N LEU A 270 -0.52 10.73 37.18
CA LEU A 270 0.19 11.21 38.36
C LEU A 270 0.11 12.74 38.39
N LYS A 271 -0.27 13.30 39.54
CA LYS A 271 -0.51 14.73 39.73
C LYS A 271 0.27 15.23 40.93
N ASN A 272 1.09 16.26 40.71
CA ASN A 272 1.85 16.96 41.74
C ASN A 272 2.61 16.02 42.70
N LEU A 273 3.34 15.04 42.14
CA LEU A 273 4.05 14.06 42.94
C LEU A 273 5.35 14.66 43.49
N ASN A 274 5.47 14.70 44.82
CA ASN A 274 6.62 15.24 45.55
C ASN A 274 7.13 14.16 46.51
N ILE A 275 8.14 13.38 46.08
CA ILE A 275 8.68 12.24 46.83
C ILE A 275 10.21 12.27 46.73
N GLN A 276 10.87 12.02 47.85
CA GLN A 276 12.32 11.89 47.93
C GLN A 276 12.70 10.51 48.46
N ILE A 277 13.49 9.77 47.69
CA ILE A 277 14.02 8.44 48.03
C ILE A 277 15.52 8.60 48.32
N GLN A 278 15.95 8.24 49.52
CA GLN A 278 17.33 8.39 49.95
C GLN A 278 18.24 7.31 49.38
N ALA A 279 19.55 7.58 49.44
CA ALA A 279 20.57 6.63 49.05
C ALA A 279 20.44 5.31 49.84
N MET A 280 20.52 4.18 49.14
CA MET A 280 20.41 2.83 49.70
C MET A 280 19.09 2.52 50.43
N GLU A 281 18.04 3.32 50.20
CA GLU A 281 16.72 3.12 50.78
C GLU A 281 15.90 2.10 49.97
N LYS A 282 15.25 1.16 50.66
CA LYS A 282 14.36 0.17 50.04
C LYS A 282 12.90 0.56 50.29
N ILE A 283 12.17 0.91 49.22
CA ILE A 283 10.78 1.36 49.32
C ILE A 283 9.85 0.35 48.66
N GLY A 284 8.74 0.04 49.33
CA GLY A 284 7.63 -0.73 48.78
C GLY A 284 6.49 0.19 48.34
N ILE A 285 5.98 0.00 47.12
CA ILE A 285 4.84 0.76 46.58
C ILE A 285 3.60 -0.13 46.62
N VAL A 286 2.62 0.23 47.45
CA VAL A 286 1.34 -0.49 47.59
C VAL A 286 0.16 0.40 47.23
N GLY A 287 -0.94 -0.21 46.77
CA GLY A 287 -2.15 0.52 46.41
C GLY A 287 -3.08 -0.29 45.53
N ARG A 288 -4.33 0.18 45.35
CA ARG A 288 -5.34 -0.48 44.50
C ARG A 288 -4.88 -0.62 43.05
N THR A 289 -5.38 -1.62 42.34
CA THR A 289 -5.15 -1.79 40.89
C THR A 289 -5.63 -0.53 40.15
N GLY A 290 -4.84 -0.05 39.17
CA GLY A 290 -5.13 1.18 38.43
C GLY A 290 -4.71 2.49 39.11
N ALA A 291 -4.18 2.47 40.33
CA ALA A 291 -3.75 3.69 41.05
C ALA A 291 -2.45 4.35 40.51
N GLY A 292 -1.97 3.97 39.32
CA GLY A 292 -0.77 4.58 38.72
C GLY A 292 0.58 4.01 39.18
N LYS A 293 0.60 2.88 39.91
CA LYS A 293 1.85 2.26 40.41
C LYS A 293 2.83 1.91 39.28
N SER A 294 2.36 1.22 38.23
CA SER A 294 3.20 0.88 37.07
C SER A 294 3.63 2.12 36.29
N SER A 295 2.78 3.16 36.27
CA SER A 295 3.09 4.44 35.65
C SER A 295 4.21 5.19 36.38
N LEU A 296 4.24 5.11 37.72
CA LEU A 296 5.33 5.65 38.53
C LEU A 296 6.66 4.94 38.23
N ILE A 297 6.65 3.61 38.07
CA ILE A 297 7.85 2.86 37.68
C ILE A 297 8.28 3.24 36.26
N GLY A 298 7.34 3.33 35.31
CA GLY A 298 7.63 3.77 33.94
C GLY A 298 8.28 5.15 33.88
N ALA A 299 7.79 6.09 34.69
CA ALA A 299 8.35 7.45 34.77
C ALA A 299 9.83 7.50 35.20
N LEU A 300 10.33 6.51 35.94
CA LEU A 300 11.74 6.44 36.32
C LEU A 300 12.66 6.17 35.12
N PHE A 301 12.16 5.41 34.14
CA PHE A 301 12.91 5.05 32.93
C PHE A 301 12.70 6.04 31.78
N ARG A 302 11.82 7.03 31.99
CA ARG A 302 11.39 8.05 31.04
C ARG A 302 10.52 7.52 29.91
#